data_AF-A0A7Y5VY55-F1
#
_entry.id   AF-A0A7Y5VY55-F1
#
_cell.length_a   1.000
_cell.length_b   1.000
_cell.length_c   1.000
_cell.angle_alpha   90.00
_cell.angle_beta   90.00
_cell.angle_gamma   90.00
#
_symmetry.space_group_name_H-M   'P 1'
#
loop_
_entity.id
_entity.type
_entity.pdbx_description
1 polymer ?
#
loop_
_entity_poly.entity_id
_entity_poly.type
_entity_poly.pdbx_seq_one_letter_code
_entity_poly.pdbx_strand_id
1 'polypeptide(L)'
;MDVWERFREFFEEDDGSLPGVNIRGMPPEVVDRTYRFLRSIGGTLDDCIPPPTLHFVGRDESTPVDSVPDAAELVARGEVEPIHFVFSVTFDGIRTPPLGLWVVEDGIGLDIRMGPEWTPPSAIAYLELLRKIWNDTPNPRLEFEEFARKEAFESLWSEFLKTEPFSGLKYIQS
;
A
#
# COMPACT_ATOMS: atom_id res chain seq x y z
N MET A 1 0.40 -15.97 20.26
CA MET A 1 -0.42 -16.26 19.07
C MET A 1 0.32 -15.66 17.89
N ASP A 2 0.47 -16.41 16.80
CA ASP A 2 1.21 -15.97 15.62
C ASP A 2 0.51 -14.78 14.94
N VAL A 3 1.26 -13.84 14.35
CA VAL A 3 0.69 -12.65 13.67
C VAL A 3 -0.16 -13.09 12.49
N TRP A 4 0.31 -14.09 11.74
CA TRP A 4 -0.44 -14.64 10.62
C TRP A 4 -1.84 -15.11 11.03
N GLU A 5 -1.95 -15.97 12.04
CA GLU A 5 -3.25 -16.51 12.49
C GLU A 5 -4.27 -15.43 12.85
N ARG A 6 -3.80 -14.27 13.29
CA ARG A 6 -4.65 -13.14 13.65
C ARG A 6 -5.17 -12.37 12.43
N PHE A 7 -4.36 -12.27 11.38
CA PHE A 7 -4.67 -11.47 10.19
C PHE A 7 -5.11 -12.32 8.99
N ARG A 8 -5.00 -13.64 9.06
CA ARG A 8 -5.25 -14.60 7.97
C ARG A 8 -6.56 -14.33 7.22
N GLU A 9 -7.62 -13.98 7.95
CA GLU A 9 -8.94 -13.74 7.39
C GLU A 9 -9.05 -12.52 6.46
N PHE A 10 -8.11 -11.57 6.51
CA PHE A 10 -8.06 -10.41 5.62
C PHE A 10 -7.27 -10.67 4.33
N PHE A 11 -6.75 -11.89 4.16
CA PHE A 11 -5.90 -12.27 3.04
C PHE A 11 -6.41 -13.50 2.31
N GLU A 12 -6.83 -14.57 3.01
CA GLU A 12 -7.12 -15.87 2.39
C GLU A 12 -8.50 -15.96 1.71
N GLU A 13 -9.53 -15.37 2.30
CA GLU A 13 -10.91 -15.56 1.85
C GLU A 13 -11.27 -14.50 0.80
N ASP A 14 -11.16 -14.88 -0.48
CA ASP A 14 -11.65 -14.06 -1.60
C ASP A 14 -13.18 -13.97 -1.55
N ASP A 15 -13.67 -12.95 -0.85
CA ASP A 15 -15.08 -12.56 -0.81
C ASP A 15 -15.48 -11.61 -1.95
N GLY A 16 -14.57 -11.40 -2.92
CA GLY A 16 -14.74 -10.49 -4.04
C GLY A 16 -14.50 -9.01 -3.72
N SER A 17 -14.19 -8.66 -2.47
CA SER A 17 -13.78 -7.29 -2.11
C SER A 17 -12.30 -7.02 -2.40
N LEU A 18 -11.97 -5.74 -2.54
CA LEU A 18 -10.60 -5.24 -2.66
C LEU A 18 -10.29 -4.34 -1.46
N PRO A 19 -10.07 -4.93 -0.27
CA PRO A 19 -9.89 -4.13 0.93
C PRO A 19 -8.66 -3.24 0.82
N GLY A 20 -8.90 -1.93 0.88
CA GLY A 20 -7.87 -0.90 0.86
C GLY A 20 -7.52 -0.44 2.26
N VAL A 21 -6.23 -0.45 2.60
CA VAL A 21 -5.70 0.16 3.82
C VAL A 21 -5.04 1.48 3.44
N ASN A 22 -5.68 2.59 3.80
CA ASN A 22 -5.22 3.94 3.52
C ASN A 22 -4.55 4.54 4.74
N ILE A 23 -3.30 5.01 4.59
CA ILE A 23 -2.61 5.80 5.60
C ILE A 23 -2.70 7.27 5.18
N ARG A 24 -3.40 8.06 5.99
CA ARG A 24 -3.71 9.48 5.76
C ARG A 24 -2.96 10.40 6.71
N GLY A 25 -3.04 11.70 6.47
CA GLY A 25 -2.39 12.73 7.28
C GLY A 25 -0.92 12.93 6.93
N MET A 26 -0.51 12.50 5.73
CA MET A 26 0.82 12.75 5.19
C MET A 26 0.89 14.18 4.65
N PRO A 27 1.88 14.99 5.07
CA PRO A 27 2.19 16.21 4.36
C PRO A 27 2.80 15.89 2.98
N PRO A 28 2.79 16.83 2.01
CA PRO A 28 3.20 16.56 0.63
C PRO A 28 4.57 15.89 0.47
N GLU A 29 5.56 16.29 1.27
CA GLU A 29 6.92 15.71 1.24
C GLU A 29 6.97 14.28 1.76
N VAL A 30 5.99 13.86 2.57
CA VAL A 30 5.85 12.47 3.04
C VAL A 30 5.13 11.63 1.98
N VAL A 31 4.11 12.17 1.30
CA VAL A 31 3.46 11.49 0.18
C VAL A 31 4.48 11.18 -0.91
N ASP A 32 5.23 12.19 -1.35
CA ASP A 32 6.32 12.06 -2.31
C ASP A 32 7.32 10.99 -1.88
N ARG A 33 7.95 11.15 -0.70
CA ARG A 33 8.99 10.21 -0.23
C ARG A 33 8.46 8.78 -0.14
N THR A 34 7.23 8.60 0.32
CA THR A 34 6.60 7.28 0.44
C THR A 34 6.34 6.67 -0.93
N TYR A 35 5.84 7.46 -1.88
CA TYR A 35 5.65 7.02 -3.26
C TYR A 35 6.98 6.60 -3.90
N ARG A 36 8.03 7.44 -3.83
CA ARG A 36 9.36 7.09 -4.35
C ARG A 36 9.92 5.84 -3.70
N PHE A 37 9.72 5.67 -2.38
CA PHE A 37 10.11 4.46 -1.68
C PHE A 37 9.38 3.23 -2.24
N LEU A 38 8.06 3.28 -2.39
CA LEU A 38 7.27 2.19 -2.97
C LEU A 38 7.69 1.87 -4.41
N ARG A 39 7.95 2.88 -5.24
CA ARG A 39 8.50 2.71 -6.59
C ARG A 39 9.89 2.07 -6.59
N SER A 40 10.72 2.35 -5.59
CA SER A 40 12.08 1.77 -5.48
C SER A 40 12.10 0.29 -5.07
N ILE A 41 11.06 -0.17 -4.36
CA ILE A 41 10.91 -1.58 -3.97
C ILE A 41 9.90 -2.33 -4.86
N GLY A 42 9.27 -1.62 -5.78
CA GLY A 42 8.26 -2.12 -6.70
C GLY A 42 8.84 -2.58 -8.04
N GLY A 43 8.05 -3.34 -8.79
CA GLY A 43 8.33 -3.66 -10.19
C GLY A 43 8.17 -2.46 -11.14
N THR A 44 8.55 -2.66 -12.39
CA THR A 44 8.26 -1.73 -13.50
C THR A 44 6.76 -1.67 -13.77
N LEU A 45 6.25 -0.52 -14.22
CA LEU A 45 4.83 -0.36 -14.60
C LEU A 45 4.52 -0.92 -15.99
N ASP A 46 5.52 -1.49 -16.67
CA ASP A 46 5.39 -2.08 -18.01
C ASP A 46 4.38 -3.23 -18.04
N ASP A 47 4.15 -3.89 -16.90
CA ASP A 47 3.18 -4.97 -16.75
C ASP A 47 1.74 -4.47 -16.47
N CYS A 48 1.55 -3.17 -16.24
CA CYS A 48 0.24 -2.57 -16.01
C CYS A 48 -0.52 -2.42 -17.34
N ILE A 49 -1.70 -3.02 -17.43
CA ILE A 49 -2.57 -2.92 -18.60
C ILE A 49 -3.96 -2.43 -18.16
N PRO A 50 -4.38 -1.20 -18.53
CA PRO A 50 -3.60 -0.20 -19.28
C PRO A 50 -2.44 0.38 -18.43
N PRO A 51 -1.41 0.99 -19.08
CA PRO A 51 -0.40 1.73 -18.36
C PRO A 51 -1.03 2.86 -17.53
N PRO A 52 -0.51 3.14 -16.33
CA PRO A 52 -1.12 4.14 -15.47
C PRO A 52 -0.89 5.55 -16.00
N THR A 53 -1.94 6.35 -15.90
CA THR A 53 -2.00 7.72 -16.43
C THR A 53 -2.31 8.72 -15.33
N LEU A 54 -1.75 9.92 -15.49
CA LEU A 54 -2.13 11.12 -14.76
C LEU A 54 -3.22 11.84 -15.52
N HIS A 55 -4.22 12.32 -14.81
CA HIS A 55 -5.29 13.17 -15.34
C HIS A 55 -5.18 14.55 -14.68
N PHE A 56 -4.92 15.59 -15.46
CA PHE A 56 -4.74 16.94 -14.92
C PHE A 56 -6.09 17.58 -14.59
N VAL A 57 -6.21 18.11 -13.38
CA VAL A 57 -7.46 18.72 -12.92
C VAL A 57 -7.80 19.94 -13.78
N GLY A 58 -9.01 19.94 -14.34
CA GLY A 58 -9.51 21.03 -15.19
C GLY A 58 -8.88 21.09 -16.58
N ARG A 59 -8.15 20.05 -17.01
CA ARG A 59 -7.61 19.93 -18.37
C ARG A 59 -8.05 18.60 -18.97
N ASP A 60 -8.37 18.60 -20.26
CA ASP A 60 -8.57 17.36 -21.02
C ASP A 60 -7.19 16.85 -21.49
N GLU A 61 -6.31 16.60 -20.51
CA GLU A 61 -4.92 16.21 -20.72
C GLU A 61 -4.63 14.99 -19.86
N SER A 62 -4.03 13.97 -20.47
CA SER A 62 -3.57 12.78 -19.77
C SER A 62 -2.20 12.37 -20.25
N THR A 63 -1.34 12.00 -19.31
CA THR A 63 0.04 11.60 -19.60
C THR A 63 0.43 10.38 -18.77
N PRO A 64 1.31 9.48 -19.24
CA PRO A 64 1.77 8.36 -18.43
C PRO A 64 2.39 8.80 -17.10
N VAL A 65 2.19 8.03 -16.02
CA VAL A 65 2.73 8.34 -14.69
C VAL A 65 4.25 8.56 -14.71
N ASP A 66 5.00 7.73 -15.43
CA ASP A 66 6.48 7.82 -15.50
C ASP A 66 6.97 8.91 -16.49
N SER A 67 6.08 9.69 -17.11
CA SER A 67 6.47 10.80 -18.01
C SER A 67 6.79 12.11 -17.28
N VAL A 68 6.50 12.19 -15.97
CA VAL A 68 6.82 13.33 -15.12
C VAL A 68 7.88 12.95 -14.09
N PRO A 69 8.67 13.90 -13.57
CA PRO A 69 9.68 13.61 -12.56
C PRO A 69 9.10 13.04 -11.26
N ASP A 70 7.91 13.54 -10.88
CA ASP A 70 7.24 13.15 -9.64
C ASP A 70 5.72 13.27 -9.75
N ALA A 71 5.08 12.13 -9.94
CA ALA A 71 3.63 12.04 -10.04
C ALA A 71 2.94 12.31 -8.68
N ALA A 72 3.55 11.88 -7.58
CA ALA A 72 2.97 12.04 -6.25
C ALA A 72 3.00 13.48 -5.76
N GLU A 73 4.04 14.24 -6.12
CA GLU A 73 4.09 15.69 -5.87
C GLU A 73 2.93 16.42 -6.57
N LEU A 74 2.62 16.05 -7.82
CA LEU A 74 1.50 16.65 -8.56
C LEU A 74 0.15 16.33 -7.91
N VAL A 75 -0.03 15.09 -7.43
CA VAL A 75 -1.23 14.70 -6.68
C VAL A 75 -1.32 15.52 -5.39
N ALA A 76 -0.25 15.57 -4.59
CA ALA A 76 -0.23 16.28 -3.32
C ALA A 76 -0.52 17.79 -3.44
N ARG A 77 -0.28 18.38 -4.61
CA ARG A 77 -0.62 19.78 -4.93
C ARG A 77 -2.04 19.98 -5.48
N GLY A 78 -2.77 18.89 -5.75
CA GLY A 78 -4.08 18.92 -6.41
C GLY A 78 -4.01 19.33 -7.88
N GLU A 79 -2.85 19.16 -8.53
CA GLU A 79 -2.68 19.47 -9.96
C GLU A 79 -3.16 18.33 -10.86
N VAL A 80 -3.13 17.10 -10.35
CA VAL A 80 -3.66 15.89 -11.00
C VAL A 80 -4.60 15.15 -10.04
N GLU A 81 -5.51 14.37 -10.61
CA GLU A 81 -6.39 13.47 -9.87
C GLU A 81 -5.59 12.36 -9.13
N PRO A 82 -6.19 11.71 -8.11
CA PRO A 82 -5.60 10.53 -7.49
C PRO A 82 -5.16 9.48 -8.50
N ILE A 83 -4.00 8.88 -8.23
CA ILE A 83 -3.41 7.87 -9.10
C ILE A 83 -3.71 6.51 -8.51
N HIS A 84 -4.16 5.58 -9.35
CA HIS A 84 -4.35 4.18 -8.97
C HIS A 84 -3.74 3.23 -10.00
N PHE A 85 -2.90 2.30 -9.54
CA PHE A 85 -2.41 1.19 -10.36
C PHE A 85 -1.98 -0.01 -9.54
N VAL A 86 -1.89 -1.17 -10.19
CA VAL A 86 -1.48 -2.42 -9.54
C VAL A 86 0.00 -2.67 -9.75
N PHE A 87 0.71 -3.12 -8.71
CA PHE A 87 2.12 -3.47 -8.79
C PHE A 87 2.50 -4.51 -7.73
N SER A 88 3.61 -5.23 -7.90
CA SER A 88 4.18 -6.05 -6.84
C SER A 88 5.36 -5.33 -6.19
N VAL A 89 5.53 -5.50 -4.88
CA VAL A 89 6.70 -5.01 -4.14
C VAL A 89 7.51 -6.17 -3.58
N THR A 90 8.81 -5.94 -3.40
CA THR A 90 9.68 -6.82 -2.62
C THR A 90 10.15 -6.06 -1.38
N PHE A 91 9.65 -6.45 -0.21
CA PHE A 91 9.99 -5.81 1.06
C PHE A 91 10.69 -6.82 1.97
N ASP A 92 11.86 -6.44 2.49
CA ASP A 92 12.75 -7.30 3.29
C ASP A 92 13.01 -8.69 2.66
N GLY A 93 13.20 -8.70 1.33
CA GLY A 93 13.46 -9.92 0.54
C GLY A 93 12.23 -10.78 0.25
N ILE A 94 11.05 -10.39 0.73
CA ILE A 94 9.79 -11.10 0.48
C ILE A 94 8.97 -10.35 -0.57
N ARG A 95 8.63 -11.04 -1.67
CA ARG A 95 7.73 -10.50 -2.69
C ARG A 95 6.28 -10.66 -2.26
N THR A 96 5.50 -9.60 -2.33
CA THR A 96 4.05 -9.66 -2.09
C THR A 96 3.31 -10.12 -3.35
N PRO A 97 2.08 -10.66 -3.22
CA PRO A 97 1.10 -10.58 -4.27
C PRO A 97 0.94 -9.15 -4.82
N PRO A 98 0.38 -8.96 -6.03
CA PRO A 98 0.07 -7.64 -6.55
C PRO A 98 -0.82 -6.85 -5.59
N LEU A 99 -0.46 -5.59 -5.38
CA LEU A 99 -1.18 -4.62 -4.57
C LEU A 99 -1.70 -3.51 -5.47
N GLY A 100 -2.90 -3.00 -5.20
CA GLY A 100 -3.32 -1.70 -5.73
C GLY A 100 -2.61 -0.60 -4.95
N LEU A 101 -2.01 0.37 -5.62
CA LEU A 101 -1.45 1.57 -5.02
C LEU A 101 -2.34 2.76 -5.34
N TRP A 102 -2.87 3.39 -4.31
CA TRP A 102 -3.53 4.69 -4.40
C TRP A 102 -2.61 5.78 -3.90
N VAL A 103 -2.44 6.84 -4.69
CA VAL A 103 -1.80 8.08 -4.27
C VAL A 103 -2.83 9.18 -4.30
N VAL A 104 -2.95 9.87 -3.18
CA VAL A 104 -3.97 10.89 -2.87
C VAL A 104 -3.28 12.05 -2.17
N GLU A 105 -3.96 13.19 -2.07
CA GLU A 105 -3.33 14.46 -1.69
C GLU A 105 -2.61 14.40 -0.33
N ASP A 106 -3.19 13.65 0.61
CA ASP A 106 -2.75 13.56 2.00
C ASP A 106 -2.37 12.14 2.44
N GLY A 107 -2.11 11.22 1.51
CA GLY A 107 -1.89 9.83 1.88
C GLY A 107 -1.57 8.85 0.76
N ILE A 108 -1.45 7.60 1.17
CA ILE A 108 -1.28 6.45 0.28
C ILE A 108 -2.19 5.31 0.74
N GLY A 109 -2.83 4.66 -0.22
CA GLY A 109 -3.61 3.44 -0.04
C GLY A 109 -2.91 2.23 -0.63
N LEU A 110 -3.00 1.09 0.05
CA LEU A 110 -2.65 -0.20 -0.50
C LEU A 110 -3.85 -1.14 -0.48
N ASP A 111 -4.28 -1.57 -1.66
CA ASP A 111 -5.37 -2.51 -1.84
C ASP A 111 -4.82 -3.92 -1.94
N ILE A 112 -5.46 -4.82 -1.20
CA ILE A 112 -5.15 -6.24 -1.21
C ILE A 112 -6.17 -6.92 -2.12
N ARG A 113 -5.69 -7.66 -3.11
CA ARG A 113 -6.51 -8.71 -3.71
C ARG A 113 -6.42 -9.95 -2.81
N MET A 114 -7.51 -10.31 -2.15
CA MET A 114 -7.56 -11.51 -1.33
C MET A 114 -7.49 -12.76 -2.20
N GLY A 115 -6.94 -13.84 -1.66
CA GLY A 115 -6.80 -15.10 -2.36
C GLY A 115 -5.68 -15.99 -1.84
N PRO A 116 -5.57 -17.20 -2.42
CA PRO A 116 -4.62 -18.23 -1.99
C PRO A 116 -3.15 -17.89 -2.28
N GLU A 117 -2.87 -16.80 -3.01
CA GLU A 117 -1.52 -16.30 -3.25
C GLU A 117 -0.85 -15.69 -2.02
N TRP A 118 -1.64 -15.33 -0.99
CA TRP A 118 -1.10 -14.84 0.26
C TRP A 118 -0.56 -15.98 1.12
N THR A 119 0.69 -15.80 1.55
CA THR A 119 1.38 -16.69 2.47
C THR A 119 1.68 -15.95 3.77
N PRO A 120 1.95 -16.66 4.88
CA PRO A 120 2.34 -16.00 6.12
C PRO A 120 3.50 -15.01 5.95
N PRO A 121 4.60 -15.35 5.24
CA PRO A 121 5.68 -14.39 4.99
C PRO A 121 5.24 -13.15 4.19
N SER A 122 4.45 -13.32 3.13
CA SER A 122 4.03 -12.18 2.29
C SER A 122 3.02 -11.27 2.99
N ALA A 123 2.13 -11.83 3.80
CA ALA A 123 1.20 -11.06 4.64
C ALA A 123 1.94 -10.26 5.72
N ILE A 124 2.94 -10.87 6.38
CA ILE A 124 3.77 -10.17 7.36
C ILE A 124 4.58 -9.05 6.67
N ALA A 125 5.15 -9.31 5.49
CA ALA A 125 5.88 -8.29 4.72
C ALA A 125 4.99 -7.10 4.35
N TYR A 126 3.72 -7.35 3.99
CA TYR A 126 2.73 -6.29 3.77
C TYR A 126 2.44 -5.48 5.04
N LEU A 127 2.21 -6.14 6.17
CA LEU A 127 1.95 -5.45 7.45
C LEU A 127 3.16 -4.61 7.90
N GLU A 128 4.38 -5.11 7.68
CA GLU A 128 5.61 -4.35 7.94
C GLU A 128 5.80 -3.17 7.00
N LEU A 129 5.43 -3.33 5.74
CA LEU A 129 5.41 -2.24 4.78
C LEU A 129 4.46 -1.13 5.25
N LEU A 130 3.23 -1.48 5.65
CA LEU A 130 2.29 -0.53 6.26
C LEU A 130 2.89 0.13 7.51
N ARG A 131 3.60 -0.63 8.36
CA ARG A 131 4.18 -0.09 9.60
C ARG A 131 5.27 0.92 9.28
N LYS A 132 6.10 0.64 8.27
CA LYS A 132 7.11 1.59 7.80
C LYS A 132 6.46 2.89 7.35
N ILE A 133 5.43 2.82 6.50
CA ILE A 133 4.71 3.99 6.00
C ILE A 133 4.06 4.76 7.17
N TRP A 134 3.44 4.04 8.10
CA TRP A 134 2.84 4.58 9.31
C TRP A 134 3.85 5.37 10.16
N ASN A 135 5.03 4.78 10.42
CA ASN A 135 6.07 5.41 11.24
C ASN A 135 6.75 6.61 10.56
N ASP A 136 6.79 6.63 9.22
CA ASP A 136 7.32 7.76 8.45
C ASP A 136 6.32 8.94 8.34
N THR A 137 5.09 8.73 8.82
CA THR A 137 4.00 9.72 8.81
C THR A 137 3.84 10.38 10.19
N PRO A 138 3.84 11.72 10.31
CA PRO A 138 3.82 12.39 11.61
C PRO A 138 2.56 12.18 12.45
N ASN A 139 1.38 12.18 11.81
CA ASN A 139 0.08 12.00 12.47
C ASN A 139 -0.79 11.05 11.64
N PRO A 140 -0.40 9.77 11.55
CA PRO A 140 -1.04 8.83 10.65
C PRO A 140 -2.46 8.51 11.12
N ARG A 141 -3.35 8.37 10.15
CA ARG A 141 -4.71 7.84 10.36
C ARG A 141 -4.94 6.69 9.41
N LEU A 142 -5.60 5.64 9.91
CA LEU A 142 -6.10 4.59 9.05
C LEU A 142 -7.47 4.99 8.52
N GLU A 143 -7.65 4.83 7.22
CA GLU A 143 -8.95 4.84 6.54
C GLU A 143 -9.07 3.59 5.69
N PHE A 144 -10.30 3.14 5.49
CA PHE A 144 -10.57 1.92 4.74
C PHE A 144 -11.61 2.17 3.67
N GLU A 145 -11.35 1.64 2.49
CA GLU A 145 -12.30 1.61 1.39
C GLU A 145 -12.85 0.19 1.25
N GLU A 146 -14.18 0.09 1.18
CA GLU A 146 -14.94 -1.15 0.97
C GLU A 146 -14.60 -2.31 1.93
N PHE A 147 -14.07 -2.01 3.12
CA PHE A 147 -13.62 -3.03 4.06
C PHE A 147 -14.66 -3.34 5.15
N ALA A 148 -15.40 -4.43 4.96
CA ALA A 148 -16.48 -4.85 5.87
C ALA A 148 -16.00 -5.17 7.29
N ARG A 149 -14.71 -5.49 7.47
CA ARG A 149 -14.10 -5.91 8.75
C ARG A 149 -13.09 -4.89 9.30
N LYS A 150 -13.24 -3.61 8.94
CA LYS A 150 -12.30 -2.54 9.33
C LYS A 150 -12.06 -2.45 10.83
N GLU A 151 -13.09 -2.56 11.68
CA GLU A 151 -12.91 -2.44 13.13
C GLU A 151 -12.05 -3.58 13.71
N ALA A 152 -12.21 -4.79 13.16
CA ALA A 152 -11.39 -5.94 13.53
C ALA A 152 -9.93 -5.71 13.09
N PHE A 153 -9.71 -5.25 11.85
CA PHE A 153 -8.39 -4.92 11.36
C PHE A 153 -7.72 -3.81 12.18
N GLU A 154 -8.42 -2.70 12.47
CA GLU A 154 -7.91 -1.58 13.28
C GLU A 154 -7.45 -2.03 14.67
N SER A 155 -8.24 -2.90 15.31
CA SER A 155 -7.91 -3.47 16.61
C SER A 155 -6.63 -4.29 16.55
N LEU A 156 -6.54 -5.21 15.58
CA LEU A 156 -5.36 -6.05 15.37
C LEU A 156 -4.13 -5.22 14.98
N TRP A 157 -4.31 -4.19 14.14
CA TRP A 157 -3.28 -3.25 13.72
C TRP A 157 -2.70 -2.49 14.91
N SER A 158 -3.58 -1.97 15.78
CA SER A 158 -3.17 -1.25 16.99
C SER A 158 -2.35 -2.12 17.94
N GLU A 159 -2.62 -3.43 17.98
CA GLU A 159 -1.79 -4.38 18.71
C GLU A 159 -0.48 -4.71 17.99
N PHE A 160 -0.54 -4.90 16.67
CA PHE A 160 0.64 -5.15 15.84
C PHE A 160 1.65 -4.00 15.96
N LEU A 161 1.21 -2.74 15.94
CA LEU A 161 2.11 -1.58 16.12
C LEU A 161 2.90 -1.58 17.45
N LYS A 162 2.46 -2.34 18.46
CA LYS A 162 3.16 -2.47 19.76
C LYS A 162 4.22 -3.57 19.76
N THR A 163 4.30 -4.38 18.71
CA THR A 163 5.33 -5.42 18.61
C THR A 163 6.61 -4.85 18.02
N GLU A 164 7.73 -5.51 18.29
CA GLU A 164 8.98 -5.20 17.63
C GLU A 164 8.85 -5.45 16.11
N PRO A 165 9.55 -4.67 15.27
CA PRO A 165 9.67 -4.94 13.83
C PRO A 165 10.19 -6.35 13.58
N PHE A 166 9.53 -7.07 12.68
CA PHE A 166 9.97 -8.36 12.19
C PHE A 166 11.22 -8.16 11.33
N SER A 167 12.34 -8.75 11.73
CA SER A 167 13.51 -8.91 10.86
C SER A 167 13.35 -10.22 10.07
N GLY A 168 13.27 -10.16 8.73
CA GLY A 168 12.96 -11.27 7.81
C GLY A 168 13.83 -12.53 7.91
N LEU A 169 14.91 -12.50 8.70
CA LEU A 169 15.79 -13.65 8.94
C LEU A 169 15.16 -14.81 9.73
N LYS A 170 13.97 -14.65 10.34
CA LYS A 170 13.38 -15.70 11.19
C LYS A 170 12.41 -16.67 10.50
N TYR A 171 11.91 -16.37 9.29
CA TYR A 171 10.88 -17.19 8.62
C TYR A 171 11.36 -17.97 7.38
N ILE A 172 12.66 -17.95 7.07
CA ILE A 172 13.24 -18.82 6.01
C ILE A 172 13.49 -20.26 6.54
N GLN A 173 13.19 -20.54 7.81
CA GLN A 173 13.36 -21.85 8.43
C GLN A 173 12.12 -22.27 9.22
N SER A 174 11.05 -22.65 8.52
CA SER A 174 9.99 -23.52 9.09
C SER A 174 9.29 -24.28 7.99
#